data_AF-A0A2P2MI79-F1
#
_entry.id   AF-A0A2P2MI79-F1
#
_cell.length_a   1.000
_cell.length_b   1.000
_cell.length_c   1.000
_cell.angle_alpha   90.00
_cell.angle_beta   90.00
_cell.angle_gamma   90.00
#
_symmetry.space_group_name_H-M   'P 1'
#
loop_
_entity.id
_entity.type
_entity.pdbx_description
1 polymer ?
#
loop_
_entity_poly.entity_id
_entity_poly.type
_entity_poly.pdbx_seq_one_letter_code
_entity_poly.pdbx_strand_id
1 'polypeptide(L)' 'MFEVIMSAREGLSLSPLAEVFACTVGQMPSKAKYYLEDTTEILRMLQGLVKASKQYARSASQHSPTVII' A
#
# COMPACT_ATOMS: atom_id res chain seq x y z
N MET A 1 -1.76 3.74 -18.82
CA MET A 1 -1.15 2.96 -17.70
C MET A 1 -1.90 3.24 -16.40
N PHE A 2 -1.85 4.45 -15.85
CA PHE A 2 -2.65 4.83 -14.66
C PHE A 2 -4.17 4.62 -14.83
N GLU A 3 -4.74 5.13 -15.93
CA GLU A 3 -6.16 4.96 -16.26
C GLU A 3 -6.60 3.50 -16.38
N VAL A 4 -5.71 2.61 -16.83
CA VAL A 4 -6.01 1.17 -17.02
C VAL A 4 -6.12 0.47 -15.66
N ILE A 5 -5.30 0.85 -14.69
CA ILE A 5 -5.37 0.31 -13.33
C ILE A 5 -6.63 0.81 -12.63
N MET A 6 -6.97 2.09 -12.83
CA MET A 6 -8.21 2.67 -12.28
C MET A 6 -9.45 2.01 -12.90
N SER A 7 -9.49 1.85 -14.22
CA SER A 7 -10.61 1.18 -14.88
C SER A 7 -10.71 -0.30 -14.51
N ALA A 8 -9.59 -0.99 -14.25
CA ALA A 8 -9.60 -2.37 -13.75
C ALA A 8 -10.22 -2.49 -12.34
N ARG A 9 -10.07 -1.46 -11.49
CA ARG A 9 -10.75 -1.38 -10.19
C ARG A 9 -12.25 -1.17 -10.35
N GLU A 10 -12.65 -0.29 -11.26
CA GLU A 10 -14.07 -0.01 -11.55
C GLU A 10 -14.77 -1.20 -12.24
N GLY A 11 -14.06 -1.88 -13.15
CA GLY A 11 -14.53 -3.03 -13.90
C GLY A 11 -14.44 -4.37 -13.15
N LEU A 12 -14.28 -4.36 -11.82
CA LEU A 12 -14.20 -5.55 -10.95
C LEU A 12 -13.11 -6.57 -11.32
N SER A 13 -12.12 -6.18 -12.12
CA SER A 13 -10.94 -7.03 -12.41
C SER A 13 -9.98 -7.09 -11.23
N LEU A 14 -10.12 -6.16 -10.29
CA LEU A 14 -9.47 -6.18 -8.97
C LEU A 14 -10.52 -6.43 -7.90
N SER A 15 -10.09 -6.97 -6.75
CA SER A 15 -10.97 -7.06 -5.57
C SER A 15 -11.56 -5.67 -5.25
N PRO A 16 -12.86 -5.57 -4.92
CA PRO A 16 -13.46 -4.31 -4.47
C PRO A 16 -12.78 -3.73 -3.22
N LEU A 17 -12.14 -4.58 -2.42
CA LEU A 17 -11.39 -4.20 -1.23
C LEU A 17 -9.93 -3.81 -1.55
N ALA A 18 -9.48 -3.96 -2.80
CA ALA A 18 -8.14 -3.57 -3.18
C ALA A 18 -8.00 -2.05 -3.15
N GLU A 19 -7.03 -1.58 -2.35
CA GLU A 19 -6.61 -0.19 -2.30
C GLU A 19 -5.44 0.04 -3.26
N VAL A 20 -5.50 1.11 -4.05
CA VAL A 20 -4.47 1.46 -5.03
C VAL A 20 -3.71 2.69 -4.54
N PHE A 21 -2.42 2.51 -4.29
CA PHE A 21 -1.49 3.58 -3.88
C PHE A 21 -0.53 3.90 -5.02
N ALA A 22 -0.96 4.78 -5.91
CA ALA A 22 -0.14 5.13 -7.07
C ALA A 22 0.84 6.24 -6.74
N CYS A 23 2.11 6.00 -7.09
CA CYS A 23 3.24 6.89 -6.82
C CYS A 23 3.91 7.35 -8.12
N THR A 24 4.40 8.59 -8.15
CA THR A 24 5.38 9.04 -9.16
C THR A 24 6.75 9.18 -8.52
N VAL A 25 7.81 8.97 -9.30
CA VAL A 25 9.20 9.07 -8.84
C VAL A 25 9.93 10.09 -9.71
N GLY A 26 10.59 11.08 -9.12
CA GLY A 26 11.28 12.15 -9.86
C GLY A 26 10.33 13.10 -10.58
N GLN A 27 10.79 13.84 -11.60
CA GLN A 27 10.01 14.95 -12.19
C GLN A 27 8.67 14.54 -12.82
N MET A 28 7.65 15.40 -12.68
CA MET A 28 6.26 15.04 -12.96
C MET A 28 5.45 16.16 -13.62
N PRO A 29 4.77 15.84 -14.74
CA PRO A 29 3.31 15.78 -14.69
C PRO A 29 2.78 14.35 -14.83
N SER A 30 2.03 13.87 -13.82
CA SER A 30 1.30 12.60 -13.81
C SER A 30 0.05 12.75 -12.92
N LYS A 31 -0.85 11.75 -12.92
CA LYS A 31 -2.10 11.76 -12.12
C LYS A 31 -1.96 11.06 -10.75
N ALA A 32 -0.77 10.57 -10.40
CA ALA A 32 -0.56 9.84 -9.16
C ALA A 32 -0.70 10.75 -7.93
N LYS A 33 -1.33 10.24 -6.87
CA LYS A 33 -1.54 10.97 -5.62
C LYS A 33 -0.25 11.09 -4.80
N TYR A 34 0.59 10.06 -4.83
CA TYR A 34 1.81 9.99 -4.04
C TYR A 34 3.02 10.33 -4.91
N TYR A 35 4.01 10.97 -4.33
CA TYR A 35 5.24 11.38 -5.00
C TYR A 35 6.44 10.95 -4.17
N LEU A 36 7.48 10.48 -4.85
CA LEU A 36 8.77 10.12 -4.30
C LEU A 36 9.81 10.92 -5.08
N GLU A 37 10.75 11.55 -4.38
CA GLU A 37 11.76 12.40 -5.01
C GLU A 37 12.72 11.59 -5.88
N ASP A 38 13.13 10.43 -5.39
CA ASP A 38 14.06 9.55 -6.08
C ASP A 38 13.89 8.08 -5.67
N THR A 39 14.81 7.23 -6.15
CA THR A 39 14.79 5.79 -5.88
C THR A 39 15.13 5.42 -4.44
N THR A 40 15.84 6.28 -3.70
CA THR A 40 16.16 6.05 -2.30
C THR A 40 14.91 6.14 -1.42
N GLU A 41 13.98 7.03 -1.77
CA GLU A 41 12.70 7.14 -1.09
C GLU A 41 11.81 5.90 -1.30
N ILE A 42 11.87 5.27 -2.48
CA ILE A 42 11.20 3.98 -2.73
C ILE A 42 11.72 2.93 -1.74
N LEU A 43 13.04 2.83 -1.58
CA LEU A 43 13.64 1.85 -0.68
C LEU A 43 13.21 2.12 0.77
N ARG A 44 13.24 3.39 1.19
CA ARG A 44 12.80 3.80 2.53
C ARG A 44 11.33 3.48 2.76
N MET A 45 10.45 3.74 1.79
CA MET A 45 9.03 3.40 1.85
C MET A 45 8.84 1.88 2.02
N LEU A 46 9.47 1.06 1.17
CA LEU A 46 9.36 -0.40 1.24
C LEU A 46 9.86 -0.95 2.57
N GLN A 47 10.99 -0.44 3.08
CA GLN A 47 11.50 -0.81 4.39
C GLN A 47 10.54 -0.42 5.53
N GLY A 48 9.93 0.78 5.43
CA GLY A 48 8.89 1.23 6.36
C GLY A 48 7.69 0.28 6.38
N LEU A 49 7.21 -0.14 5.22
CA LEU A 49 6.10 -1.09 5.09
C LEU A 49 6.41 -2.45 5.72
N VAL A 50 7.63 -2.97 5.50
CA VAL A 50 8.07 -4.23 6.14
C VAL A 50 8.08 -4.09 7.67
N LYS A 51 8.56 -2.98 8.20
CA LYS A 51 8.58 -2.73 9.65
C LYS A 51 7.16 -2.63 10.22
N ALA A 52 6.29 -1.86 9.57
CA ALA A 52 4.89 -1.69 9.98
C ALA A 52 4.13 -3.03 9.95
N SER A 53 4.31 -3.83 8.90
CA SER A 53 3.71 -5.17 8.80
C SER A 53 4.15 -6.09 9.94
N LYS A 54 5.44 -6.08 10.30
CA LYS A 54 5.95 -6.86 11.44
C LYS A 54 5.39 -6.38 12.78
N GLN A 55 5.26 -5.06 12.96
CA GLN A 55 4.65 -4.49 14.17
C GLN A 55 3.18 -4.89 14.28
N TYR A 56 2.42 -4.79 13.18
CA TYR A 56 1.03 -5.21 13.12
C TYR A 56 0.85 -6.68 13.48
N ALA A 57 1.68 -7.57 12.93
CA ALA A 57 1.64 -9.00 13.26
C ALA A 57 1.92 -9.26 14.75
N ARG A 58 2.87 -8.53 15.34
CA ARG A 58 3.18 -8.63 16.78
C ARG A 58 2.03 -8.14 17.65
N SER A 59 1.43 -6.99 17.33
CA SER A 59 0.28 -6.48 18.08
C SER A 59 -0.96 -7.36 17.93
N ALA A 60 -1.16 -7.97 16.75
CA ALA A 60 -2.24 -8.93 16.52
C ALA A 60 -2.07 -10.19 17.38
N SER A 61 -0.83 -10.70 17.55
CA SER A 61 -0.56 -11.86 18.42
C SER A 61 -0.77 -11.60 19.91
N GLN A 62 -0.84 -10.34 20.34
CA GLN A 62 -1.13 -9.96 21.72
C GLN A 62 -2.63 -9.83 22.02
N HIS A 63 -3.48 -9.86 20.99
CA HIS A 63 -4.92 -9.87 21.13
C HIS A 63 -5.46 -11.29 20.93
N SER A 64 -5.10 -12.19 21.86
CA SER A 64 -5.78 -13.49 21.96
C SER A 64 -7.17 -13.24 22.58
N PRO A 65 -8.29 -13.51 21.89
CA PRO A 65 -9.58 -13.48 22.56
C PRO A 65 -9.55 -14.58 23.61
N THR A 66 -9.66 -14.20 24.88
CA THR A 66 -9.87 -15.12 25.99
C THR A 66 -10.94 -16.14 25.59
N VAL A 67 -10.54 -17.40 25.46
CA VAL A 67 -11.47 -18.52 25.33
C VAL A 67 -12.25 -18.57 26.65
N ILE A 68 -13.47 -18.04 26.64
CA ILE A 68 -14.42 -18.24 27.74
C ILE A 68 -15.05 -19.61 27.49
N ILE A 69 -14.84 -20.46 28.50
CA ILE A 69 -15.16 -21.89 28.64
C ILE A 69 -16.63 -22.19 28.33
#